data_AF-A0A9E0MK07-F1
#
_entry.id   AF-A0A9E0MK07-F1
#
_cell.length_a   1.000
_cell.length_b   1.000
_cell.length_c   1.000
_cell.angle_alpha   90.00
_cell.angle_beta   90.00
_cell.angle_gamma   90.00
#
_symmetry.space_group_name_H-M   'P 1'
#
loop_
_entity.id
_entity.type
_entity.pdbx_description
1 polymer ?
#
loop_
_entity_poly.entity_id
_entity_poly.type
_entity_poly.pdbx_seq_one_letter_code
_entity_poly.pdbx_strand_id
1 'polypeptide(L)'
;MPREQRRARRVAVSLPAVVESIGQPEVALHPTVQAVYQRVEPDRASLGRTGPGIVRDLSTNGAFVACAPLPLLARVRVTFELPNFGSVEGIGWVLWIRVRDCEIVDALGEVVALPAGIGVLFEALSIEARVHIAKLAR
;
A
#
# COMPACT_ATOMS: atom_id res chain seq x y z
N MET A 1 -25.99 -6.98 3.37
CA MET A 1 -24.60 -6.91 2.87
C MET A 1 -24.33 -5.46 2.44
N PRO A 2 -23.40 -4.73 3.06
CA PRO A 2 -23.06 -3.40 2.57
C PRO A 2 -22.48 -3.56 1.16
N ARG A 3 -23.02 -2.81 0.18
CA ARG A 3 -22.39 -2.67 -1.14
C ARG A 3 -21.15 -1.80 -0.97
N GLU A 4 -20.06 -2.36 -0.45
CA GLU A 4 -18.75 -1.72 -0.50
C GLU A 4 -18.29 -1.65 -1.96
N GLN A 5 -18.65 -0.56 -2.63
CA GLN A 5 -18.07 -0.22 -3.92
C GLN A 5 -16.70 0.41 -3.71
N ARG A 6 -15.66 -0.29 -4.17
CA ARG A 6 -14.31 0.28 -4.20
C ARG A 6 -14.31 1.52 -5.10
N ARG A 7 -13.76 2.63 -4.60
CA ARG A 7 -13.72 3.91 -5.32
C ARG A 7 -12.84 3.90 -6.59
N ALA A 8 -11.93 2.95 -6.71
CA ALA A 8 -11.01 2.84 -7.86
C ALA A 8 -10.91 1.39 -8.36
N ARG A 9 -10.87 1.23 -9.69
CA ARG A 9 -10.59 -0.06 -10.34
C ARG A 9 -9.12 -0.44 -10.05
N ARG A 10 -8.89 -1.72 -9.75
CA ARG A 10 -7.56 -2.27 -9.50
C ARG A 10 -7.12 -3.11 -10.69
N VAL A 11 -5.84 -3.03 -11.02
CA VAL A 11 -5.19 -3.79 -12.09
C VAL A 11 -4.32 -4.86 -11.43
N ALA A 12 -4.47 -6.10 -11.85
CA ALA A 12 -3.56 -7.18 -11.46
C ALA A 12 -2.22 -6.96 -12.15
N VAL A 13 -1.14 -6.94 -11.39
CA VAL A 13 0.23 -6.72 -11.88
C VAL A 13 1.20 -7.65 -11.16
N SER A 14 2.44 -7.74 -11.63
CA SER A 14 3.51 -8.43 -10.93
C SER A 14 4.79 -7.65 -11.09
N LEU A 15 4.95 -6.60 -10.27
CA LEU A 15 6.07 -5.67 -10.37
C LEU A 15 6.97 -5.83 -9.15
N PRO A 16 8.28 -6.12 -9.32
CA PRO A 16 9.25 -6.05 -8.24
C PRO A 16 9.22 -4.67 -7.58
N ALA A 17 9.35 -4.66 -6.25
CA ALA A 17 9.31 -3.44 -5.46
C ALA A 17 10.30 -3.49 -4.31
N VAL A 18 10.65 -2.29 -3.81
CA VAL A 18 11.27 -2.10 -2.51
C VAL A 18 10.24 -1.47 -1.59
N VAL A 19 10.08 -2.03 -0.40
CA VAL A 19 9.17 -1.54 0.64
C VAL A 19 10.00 -1.10 1.83
N GLU A 20 9.80 0.14 2.26
CA GLU A 20 10.48 0.72 3.41
C GLU A 20 9.46 1.33 4.38
N SER A 21 9.61 1.04 5.66
CA SER A 21 8.81 1.67 6.72
C SER A 21 9.48 2.97 7.15
N ILE A 22 8.96 4.10 6.66
CA ILE A 22 9.59 5.43 6.78
C ILE A 22 9.16 6.23 8.02
N GLY A 23 8.15 5.76 8.74
CA GLY A 23 7.58 6.50 9.87
C GLY A 23 6.86 7.78 9.46
N GLN A 24 6.34 8.49 10.46
CA GLN A 24 5.62 9.75 10.26
C GLN A 24 6.54 10.94 10.59
N PRO A 25 6.57 11.99 9.76
CA PRO A 25 7.32 13.19 10.09
C PRO A 25 6.77 13.83 11.37
N GLU A 26 7.69 14.26 12.23
CA GLU A 26 7.37 15.04 13.42
C GLU A 26 6.93 16.44 12.97
N VAL A 27 5.70 16.82 13.34
CA VAL A 27 5.14 18.14 13.04
C VAL A 27 4.85 18.80 14.37
N ALA A 28 5.60 19.85 14.68
CA ALA A 28 5.34 20.68 15.85
C ALA A 28 4.01 21.41 15.65
N LEU A 29 3.03 21.11 16.50
CA LEU A 29 1.76 21.83 16.52
C LEU A 29 1.85 23.01 17.48
N HIS A 30 1.16 24.11 17.14
CA HIS A 30 0.96 25.19 18.09
C HIS A 30 0.27 24.66 19.36
N PRO A 31 0.62 25.10 20.58
CA PRO A 31 0.09 24.53 21.82
C PRO A 31 -1.45 24.46 21.89
N THR A 32 -2.14 25.49 21.40
CA THR A 32 -3.61 25.52 21.33
C THR A 32 -4.18 24.41 20.44
N VAL A 33 -3.50 24.09 19.33
CA VAL A 33 -3.93 23.00 18.43
C VAL A 33 -3.62 21.66 19.07
N GLN A 34 -2.43 21.50 19.65
CA GLN A 34 -2.04 20.27 20.34
C GLN A 34 -3.03 19.87 21.45
N ALA A 35 -3.58 20.85 22.17
CA ALA A 35 -4.53 20.61 23.25
C ALA A 35 -5.88 20.00 22.79
N VAL A 36 -6.25 20.16 21.52
CA VAL A 36 -7.52 19.68 20.96
C VAL A 36 -7.35 18.65 19.85
N TYR A 37 -6.11 18.40 19.42
CA TYR A 37 -5.80 17.51 18.31
C TYR A 37 -5.59 16.07 18.79
N GLN A 38 -6.24 15.13 18.12
CA GLN A 38 -6.03 13.69 18.32
C GLN A 38 -5.39 13.11 17.06
N ARG A 39 -4.29 12.38 17.23
CA ARG A 39 -3.55 11.74 16.13
C ARG A 39 -3.51 10.24 16.34
N VAL A 40 -3.59 9.51 15.24
CA VAL A 40 -3.22 8.10 15.23
C VAL A 40 -1.70 8.01 15.36
N GLU A 41 -1.22 7.31 16.38
CA GLU A 41 0.20 7.01 16.52
C GLU A 41 0.59 5.93 15.50
N PRO A 42 1.57 6.19 14.62
CA PRO A 42 2.08 5.17 13.71
C PRO A 42 2.80 4.08 14.52
N ASP A 43 2.68 2.84 14.09
CA ASP A 43 3.48 1.77 14.66
C ASP A 43 4.97 2.00 14.28
N ARG A 44 5.81 2.18 15.31
CA ARG A 44 7.24 2.45 15.16
C ARG A 44 8.10 1.19 15.22
N ALA A 45 7.54 0.01 15.51
CA ALA A 45 8.28 -1.24 15.66
C ALA A 45 9.00 -1.67 14.37
N SER A 46 8.53 -1.19 13.22
CA SER A 46 9.11 -1.44 11.91
C SER A 46 9.89 -0.27 11.32
N LEU A 47 10.06 0.85 12.04
CA LEU A 47 10.72 2.04 11.50
C LEU A 47 12.13 1.71 10.97
N GLY A 48 12.44 2.18 9.76
CA GLY A 48 13.70 1.94 9.07
C GLY A 48 13.87 0.53 8.48
N ARG A 49 12.89 -0.37 8.66
CA ARG A 49 12.92 -1.68 7.99
C ARG A 49 12.68 -1.48 6.50
N THR A 50 13.59 -2.02 5.70
CA THR A 50 13.51 -2.06 4.24
C THR A 50 13.62 -3.51 3.77
N GLY A 51 12.82 -3.88 2.77
CA GLY A 51 12.86 -5.22 2.20
C GLY A 51 12.29 -5.28 0.78
N PRO A 52 12.54 -6.40 0.09
CA PRO A 52 11.95 -6.64 -1.21
C PRO A 52 10.45 -6.92 -1.10
N GLY A 53 9.72 -6.62 -2.16
CA GLY A 53 8.31 -6.97 -2.32
C GLY A 53 7.91 -7.12 -3.78
N ILE A 54 6.66 -7.49 -4.01
CA ILE A 54 6.06 -7.56 -5.34
C ILE A 54 4.70 -6.86 -5.27
N VAL A 55 4.51 -5.80 -6.06
CA VAL A 55 3.18 -5.23 -6.27
C VAL A 55 2.36 -6.24 -7.07
N ARG A 56 1.29 -6.75 -6.45
CA ARG A 56 0.39 -7.77 -7.01
C ARG A 56 -0.88 -7.17 -7.57
N ASP A 57 -1.31 -6.04 -7.01
CA ASP A 57 -2.35 -5.22 -7.59
C ASP A 57 -2.08 -3.74 -7.37
N LEU A 58 -2.61 -2.91 -8.25
CA LEU A 58 -2.39 -1.47 -8.25
C LEU A 58 -3.66 -0.71 -8.63
N SER A 59 -3.86 0.44 -8.01
CA SER A 59 -4.87 1.43 -8.34
C SER A 59 -4.32 2.83 -8.13
N THR A 60 -5.05 3.84 -8.59
CA THR A 60 -4.68 5.24 -8.35
C THR A 60 -4.60 5.61 -6.87
N ASN A 61 -5.25 4.84 -5.99
CA ASN A 61 -5.34 5.13 -4.56
C ASN A 61 -4.53 4.18 -3.68
N GLY A 62 -4.03 3.06 -4.21
CA GLY A 62 -3.37 2.08 -3.37
C GLY A 62 -2.95 0.82 -4.10
N ALA A 63 -2.26 -0.06 -3.38
CA ALA A 63 -1.68 -1.28 -3.91
C ALA A 63 -1.79 -2.42 -2.88
N PHE A 64 -1.77 -3.65 -3.37
CA PHE A 64 -1.41 -4.80 -2.55
C PHE A 64 0.03 -5.21 -2.88
N VAL A 65 0.87 -5.29 -1.85
CA VAL A 65 2.28 -5.65 -1.98
C VAL A 65 2.52 -6.94 -1.23
N ALA A 66 2.94 -7.97 -1.94
CA ALA A 66 3.41 -9.22 -1.35
C ALA A 66 4.84 -9.00 -0.82
N CYS A 67 5.00 -9.07 0.50
CA CYS A 67 6.26 -8.82 1.20
C CYS A 67 6.19 -9.35 2.63
N ALA A 68 7.29 -9.23 3.38
CA ALA A 68 7.25 -9.46 4.82
C ALA A 68 6.25 -8.47 5.47
N PRO A 69 5.25 -8.95 6.24
CA PRO A 69 4.22 -8.08 6.82
C PRO A 69 4.78 -6.95 7.67
N LEU A 70 4.29 -5.73 7.41
CA LEU A 70 4.51 -4.55 8.26
C LEU A 70 3.26 -4.28 9.10
N PRO A 71 3.39 -3.67 10.30
CA PRO A 71 2.25 -3.45 11.18
C PRO A 71 1.16 -2.55 10.59
N LEU A 72 -0.05 -2.64 11.13
CA LEU A 72 -1.15 -1.77 10.73
C LEU A 72 -0.78 -0.33 11.04
N LEU A 73 -1.19 0.58 10.15
CA LEU A 73 -0.89 2.00 10.26
C LEU A 73 0.61 2.33 10.23
N ALA A 74 1.47 1.40 9.84
CA ALA A 74 2.83 1.73 9.42
C ALA A 74 2.77 2.62 8.18
N ARG A 75 3.57 3.70 8.17
CA ARG A 75 3.76 4.55 7.00
C ARG A 75 4.91 4.01 6.17
N VAL A 76 4.65 3.73 4.91
CA VAL A 76 5.57 3.02 4.02
C VAL A 76 5.85 3.81 2.76
N ARG A 77 7.09 3.71 2.28
CA ARG A 77 7.50 4.02 0.91
C ARG A 77 7.50 2.72 0.13
N VAL A 78 6.90 2.73 -1.06
CA VAL A 78 6.92 1.63 -2.01
C VAL A 78 7.48 2.16 -3.33
N THR A 79 8.61 1.61 -3.76
CA THR A 79 9.29 1.98 -4.99
C THR A 79 9.25 0.83 -5.98
N PHE A 80 8.80 1.07 -7.21
CA PHE A 80 8.67 0.04 -8.26
C PHE A 80 8.73 0.66 -9.66
N GLU A 81 9.05 -0.16 -10.67
CA GLU A 81 9.05 0.26 -12.07
C GLU A 81 7.68 0.02 -12.72
N LEU A 82 7.09 1.07 -13.30
CA LEU A 82 5.84 0.96 -14.04
C LEU A 82 6.14 0.88 -15.55
N PRO A 83 5.59 -0.11 -16.28
CA PRO A 83 5.82 -0.26 -17.71
C PRO A 83 5.46 1.01 -18.50
N ASN A 84 6.34 1.42 -19.42
CA ASN A 84 6.16 2.61 -20.27
C ASN A 84 6.03 3.94 -19.50
N PHE A 85 6.50 3.99 -18.26
CA PHE A 85 6.57 5.21 -17.45
C PHE A 85 7.93 5.34 -16.76
N GLY A 86 8.40 4.27 -16.10
CA GLY A 86 9.63 4.24 -15.32
C GLY A 86 9.35 4.19 -13.82
N SER A 87 10.29 4.71 -13.04
CA SER A 87 10.29 4.55 -11.58
C SER A 87 9.15 5.32 -10.92
N VAL A 88 8.43 4.64 -10.03
CA VAL A 88 7.34 5.18 -9.23
C VAL A 88 7.72 5.06 -7.75
N GLU A 89 7.63 6.18 -7.04
CA GLU A 89 7.64 6.21 -5.57
C GLU A 89 6.23 6.55 -5.07
N GLY A 90 5.64 5.63 -4.30
CA GLY A 90 4.38 5.84 -3.59
C GLY A 90 4.60 5.84 -2.09
N ILE A 91 4.09 6.85 -1.39
CA ILE A 91 4.05 6.88 0.07
C ILE A 91 2.63 6.60 0.53
N GLY A 92 2.47 5.72 1.51
CA GLY A 92 1.14 5.33 1.97
C GLY A 92 1.10 4.69 3.35
N TRP A 93 -0.11 4.29 3.74
CA TRP A 93 -0.41 3.68 5.03
C TRP A 93 -0.84 2.23 4.85
N VAL A 94 -0.34 1.35 5.71
CA VAL A 94 -0.81 -0.05 5.79
C VAL A 94 -2.20 -0.06 6.43
N LEU A 95 -3.23 -0.43 5.66
CA LEU A 95 -4.62 -0.49 6.15
C LEU A 95 -5.07 -1.90 6.51
N TRP A 96 -4.46 -2.91 5.91
CA TRP A 96 -4.73 -4.31 6.23
C TRP A 96 -3.51 -5.16 5.91
N ILE A 97 -3.45 -6.34 6.52
CA ILE A 97 -2.31 -7.25 6.43
C ILE A 97 -2.83 -8.66 6.14
N ARG A 98 -2.17 -9.36 5.22
CA ARG A 98 -2.23 -10.82 5.16
C ARG A 98 -0.97 -11.36 5.85
N VAL A 99 -1.13 -11.85 7.08
CA VAL A 99 0.01 -12.18 7.97
C VAL A 99 0.80 -13.43 7.54
N ARG A 100 0.19 -14.30 6.73
CA ARG A 100 0.78 -15.52 6.19
C ARG A 100 0.16 -15.85 4.85
N ASP A 101 0.87 -16.63 4.04
CA ASP A 101 0.30 -17.21 2.83
C ASP A 101 -0.94 -18.04 3.17
N CYS A 102 -1.94 -18.02 2.30
CA CYS A 102 -3.11 -18.87 2.42
C CYS A 102 -3.60 -19.32 1.05
N GLU A 103 -4.49 -20.30 1.03
CA GLU A 103 -5.12 -20.81 -0.18
C GLU A 103 -6.62 -20.52 -0.14
N ILE A 104 -7.21 -20.20 -1.30
CA ILE A 104 -8.66 -20.09 -1.47
C ILE A 104 -9.08 -20.91 -2.69
N VAL A 105 -10.35 -21.30 -2.73
CA VAL A 105 -10.97 -21.84 -3.94
C VAL A 105 -11.56 -20.67 -4.73
N ASP A 106 -11.18 -20.52 -5.99
CA ASP A 106 -11.69 -19.45 -6.85
C ASP A 106 -13.09 -19.75 -7.40
N ALA A 107 -13.61 -18.86 -8.24
CA ALA A 107 -14.95 -19.00 -8.82
C ALA A 107 -15.08 -20.18 -9.80
N LEU A 108 -13.95 -20.73 -10.27
CA LEU A 108 -13.89 -21.89 -11.17
C LEU A 108 -13.68 -23.20 -10.41
N GLY A 109 -13.48 -23.14 -9.09
CA GLY A 109 -13.22 -24.32 -8.25
C GLY A 109 -11.73 -24.64 -8.09
N GLU A 110 -10.84 -23.79 -8.59
CA GLU A 110 -9.40 -24.02 -8.55
C GLU A 110 -8.78 -23.48 -7.26
N VAL A 111 -7.79 -24.19 -6.72
CA VAL A 111 -7.04 -23.75 -5.54
C VAL A 111 -6.03 -22.69 -5.95
N VAL A 112 -6.15 -21.50 -5.37
CA VAL A 112 -5.29 -20.34 -5.64
C VAL A 112 -4.54 -19.94 -4.38
N ALA A 113 -3.21 -19.89 -4.49
CA ALA A 113 -2.34 -19.40 -3.43
C ALA A 113 -2.34 -17.87 -3.36
N LEU A 114 -2.48 -17.34 -2.15
CA LEU A 114 -2.53 -15.93 -1.82
C LEU A 114 -1.34 -15.58 -0.90
N PRO A 115 -0.36 -14.78 -1.36
CA PRO A 115 0.85 -14.52 -0.59
C PRO A 115 0.62 -13.57 0.58
N ALA A 116 1.39 -13.70 1.66
CA ALA A 116 1.48 -12.73 2.74
C ALA A 116 1.87 -11.34 2.19
N GLY A 117 1.46 -10.29 2.90
CA GLY A 117 1.76 -8.92 2.50
C GLY A 117 0.85 -7.88 3.11
N ILE A 118 0.86 -6.70 2.50
CA ILE A 118 0.20 -5.50 3.02
C ILE A 118 -0.66 -4.82 1.97
N GLY A 119 -1.83 -4.34 2.40
CA GLY A 119 -2.66 -3.43 1.64
C GLY A 119 -2.31 -1.98 1.97
N VAL A 120 -1.80 -1.25 0.99
CA VAL A 120 -1.35 0.13 1.12
C VAL A 120 -2.37 1.10 0.52
N LEU A 121 -2.74 2.13 1.28
CA LEU A 121 -3.43 3.31 0.77
C LEU A 121 -2.40 4.42 0.54
N PHE A 122 -2.28 4.91 -0.70
CA PHE A 122 -1.35 5.98 -1.03
C PHE A 122 -1.83 7.32 -0.48
N GLU A 123 -0.98 7.92 0.36
CA GLU A 123 -1.03 9.32 0.78
C GLU A 123 -0.46 10.21 -0.33
N ALA A 124 0.71 9.84 -0.87
CA ALA A 124 1.39 10.59 -1.91
C ALA A 124 1.81 9.66 -3.06
N LEU A 125 1.55 10.13 -4.28
CA LEU A 125 1.90 9.48 -5.55
C LEU A 125 1.83 10.57 -6.62
N SER A 126 2.82 10.64 -7.51
CA SER A 126 2.87 11.68 -8.55
C SER A 126 1.63 11.64 -9.46
N ILE A 127 1.24 12.80 -9.98
CA ILE A 127 0.05 12.93 -10.83
C ILE A 127 0.25 12.13 -12.12
N GLU A 128 1.46 12.16 -12.67
CA GLU A 128 1.86 11.42 -13.85
C GLU A 128 1.71 9.91 -13.61
N ALA A 129 2.26 9.38 -12.50
CA ALA A 129 2.10 7.97 -12.17
C ALA A 129 0.62 7.60 -11.99
N ARG A 130 -0.19 8.45 -11.34
CA ARG A 130 -1.64 8.24 -11.21
C ARG A 130 -2.34 8.14 -12.56
N VAL A 131 -2.00 9.03 -13.51
CA VAL A 131 -2.56 9.01 -14.87
C VAL A 131 -2.15 7.74 -15.60
N HIS A 132 -0.89 7.31 -15.50
CA HIS A 132 -0.43 6.08 -16.13
C HIS A 132 -1.12 4.83 -15.55
N ILE A 133 -1.26 4.75 -14.23
CA ILE A 133 -2.00 3.67 -13.56
C ILE A 133 -3.48 3.68 -13.98
N ALA A 134 -4.10 4.86 -14.07
CA ALA A 134 -5.49 4.98 -14.51
C ALA A 134 -5.68 4.48 -15.95
N LYS A 135 -4.69 4.66 -16.83
CA LYS A 135 -4.70 4.13 -18.21
C LYS A 135 -4.60 2.60 -18.23
N LEU A 136 -3.79 1.99 -17.35
CA LEU A 136 -3.72 0.53 -17.22
C LEU A 136 -5.04 -0.09 -16.73
N ALA A 137 -5.85 0.69 -16.01
CA ALA A 137 -7.13 0.25 -15.48
C ALA A 137 -8.30 0.40 -16.46
N ARG A 138 -8.06 0.86 -17.70
CA ARG A 138 -9.09 0.92 -18.75
C ARG A 138 -9.12 -0.41 -19.48
#